data_AF-A0A210QJI5-F1
#
_entry.id   AF-A0A210QJI5-F1
#
_cell.length_a   1.000
_cell.length_b   1.000
_cell.length_c   1.000
_cell.angle_alpha   90.00
_cell.angle_beta   90.00
_cell.angle_gamma   90.00
#
_symmetry.space_group_name_H-M   'P 1'
#
loop_
_entity.id
_entity.type
_entity.pdbx_description
1 polymer ?
#
loop_
_entity_poly.entity_id
_entity_poly.type
_entity_poly.pdbx_seq_one_letter_code
_entity_poly.pdbx_strand_id
1 'polypeptide(L)'
;MSSANNGLHKVKCTTYWTGSDGNPLELGLFQVTLQEEVAYAFYTTRKLVVKNKQTNSTRHISQYHFTRWPDHGVPEPFELLQFYKRVRSGHTDHKGPLIVHCSAGIGRTGSFIGLDALLLEGNTSGEIDVFAYTEKMRKDRMNMIQTAEQYAMLHDVLLEGLTIVTSSMSKTDFSMVTNNTDDDIPIQQYSLLNSARPAYSTIEYKTALQNKQKNRDQSILAVEKYKIRLMTTASGYINAVNIPGYRIPYGYILTQHPLDNTVIDFLSLIAQERSNTVVSIGLLQNNPCWPTKHGSQAKFGDFIVTNVHCDHHSVGPERVEERHLTIVNKETGTDTKISLLETPSWGSSSPNFSFMLELIQVIQSRRGIDASPVIITCSNGATESGLLCGLCNVMERLEVDGDVDIMAAARQLQIRRPQCFPNKDQIVFCYTLVKEHLEASTVYANV
;
A
#
# COMPACT_ATOMS: atom_id res chain seq x y z
N MET A 1 -38.16 2.07 13.83
CA MET A 1 -38.84 0.76 13.86
C MET A 1 -38.47 0.01 12.59
N SER A 2 -38.01 -1.23 12.78
CA SER A 2 -37.73 -2.34 11.83
C SER A 2 -37.62 -2.02 10.33
N SER A 3 -36.55 -2.41 9.64
CA SER A 3 -36.22 -3.82 9.46
C SER A 3 -34.72 -4.12 9.49
N ALA A 4 -34.34 -4.95 10.47
CA ALA A 4 -33.06 -5.64 10.51
C ALA A 4 -32.94 -6.57 9.31
N ASN A 5 -31.98 -6.28 8.43
CA ASN A 5 -31.51 -7.23 7.43
C ASN A 5 -30.43 -8.10 8.08
N ASN A 6 -30.84 -9.05 8.92
CA ASN A 6 -29.95 -10.05 9.52
C ASN A 6 -29.59 -11.11 8.47
N GLY A 7 -28.72 -10.77 7.53
CA GLY A 7 -27.87 -11.78 6.91
C GLY A 7 -26.90 -12.26 7.98
N LEU A 8 -27.08 -13.47 8.52
CA LEU A 8 -26.14 -14.04 9.48
C LEU A 8 -24.73 -14.09 8.85
N HIS A 9 -23.85 -13.18 9.24
CA HIS A 9 -22.43 -13.33 8.98
C HIS A 9 -21.96 -14.65 9.60
N LYS A 10 -21.56 -15.60 8.75
CA LYS A 10 -21.06 -16.89 9.21
C LYS A 10 -19.73 -16.68 9.92
N VAL A 11 -19.74 -16.79 11.26
CA VAL A 11 -18.53 -16.73 12.10
C VAL A 11 -17.52 -17.78 11.59
N LYS A 12 -16.32 -17.32 11.23
CA LYS A 12 -15.25 -18.18 10.68
C LYS A 12 -14.27 -18.68 11.74
N CYS A 13 -14.03 -17.86 12.76
CA CYS A 13 -13.14 -18.13 13.89
C CYS A 13 -13.56 -17.21 15.05
N THR A 14 -13.53 -17.72 16.28
CA THR A 14 -13.80 -16.93 17.48
C THR A 14 -12.54 -16.16 17.87
N THR A 15 -12.68 -14.89 18.28
CA THR A 15 -11.57 -14.11 18.84
C THR A 15 -10.99 -14.80 20.08
N TYR A 16 -9.68 -15.01 20.11
CA TYR A 16 -8.98 -15.75 21.17
C TYR A 16 -7.81 -14.98 21.80
N TRP A 17 -7.72 -13.67 21.57
CA TRP A 17 -6.60 -12.84 22.00
C TRP A 17 -6.98 -11.66 22.91
N THR A 18 -8.28 -11.40 23.11
CA THR A 18 -8.80 -10.29 23.93
C THR A 18 -10.08 -10.71 24.65
N GLY A 19 -10.25 -10.24 25.88
CA GLY A 19 -11.49 -10.35 26.65
C GLY A 19 -12.41 -9.16 26.39
N SER A 20 -13.53 -9.12 27.12
CA SER A 20 -14.48 -8.00 27.08
C SER A 20 -13.84 -6.71 27.58
N ASP A 21 -14.14 -5.59 26.92
CA ASP A 21 -13.76 -4.24 27.36
C ASP A 21 -12.24 -4.03 27.59
N GLY A 22 -11.41 -4.71 26.79
CA GLY A 22 -9.94 -4.60 26.87
C GLY A 22 -9.30 -5.40 28.01
N ASN A 23 -10.09 -6.15 28.77
CA ASN A 23 -9.58 -7.01 29.83
C ASN A 23 -8.81 -8.22 29.27
N PRO A 24 -7.91 -8.83 30.07
CA PRO A 24 -7.31 -10.11 29.74
C PRO A 24 -8.37 -11.18 29.45
N LEU A 25 -8.12 -12.02 28.45
CA LEU A 25 -8.98 -13.14 28.13
C LEU A 25 -8.68 -14.31 29.07
N GLU A 26 -9.69 -14.71 29.83
CA GLU A 26 -9.61 -15.87 30.74
C GLU A 26 -10.01 -17.17 30.02
N LEU A 27 -9.08 -18.12 29.93
CA LEU A 27 -9.25 -19.42 29.26
C LEU A 27 -8.86 -20.57 30.20
N GLY A 28 -9.75 -20.92 31.13
CA GLY A 28 -9.51 -22.01 32.07
C GLY A 28 -8.27 -21.76 32.93
N LEU A 29 -7.19 -22.51 32.68
CA LEU A 29 -5.90 -22.36 33.38
C LEU A 29 -5.04 -21.21 32.85
N PHE A 30 -5.38 -20.65 31.69
CA PHE A 30 -4.60 -19.61 31.03
C PHE A 30 -5.29 -18.26 31.11
N GLN A 31 -4.47 -17.21 31.15
CA GLN A 31 -4.87 -15.82 30.96
C GLN A 31 -4.07 -15.27 29.78
N VAL A 32 -4.75 -14.66 28.81
CA VAL A 32 -4.13 -14.05 27.62
C VAL A 32 -4.28 -12.54 27.70
N THR A 33 -3.16 -11.82 27.65
CA THR A 33 -3.12 -10.36 27.68
C THR A 33 -2.57 -9.84 26.36
N LEU A 34 -3.32 -8.96 25.69
CA LEU A 34 -2.83 -8.21 24.53
C LEU A 34 -1.92 -7.08 25.02
N GLN A 35 -0.65 -7.08 24.59
CA GLN A 35 0.31 -6.03 24.92
C GLN A 35 0.42 -4.97 23.82
N GLU A 36 0.41 -5.39 22.57
CA GLU A 36 0.63 -4.52 21.42
C GLU A 36 -0.19 -5.04 20.25
N GLU A 37 -0.82 -4.14 19.50
CA GLU A 37 -1.49 -4.42 18.23
C GLU A 37 -1.07 -3.36 17.21
N VAL A 38 -0.58 -3.81 16.05
CA VAL A 38 -0.22 -2.92 14.93
C VAL A 38 -0.95 -3.40 13.68
N ALA A 39 -1.83 -2.55 13.16
CA ALA A 39 -2.60 -2.81 11.95
C ALA A 39 -1.87 -2.27 10.71
N TYR A 40 -1.66 -3.12 9.72
CA TYR A 40 -1.06 -2.80 8.42
C TYR A 40 -2.10 -2.89 7.30
N ALA A 41 -1.71 -2.48 6.09
CA ALA A 41 -2.62 -2.44 4.94
C ALA A 41 -3.28 -3.79 4.61
N PHE A 42 -2.61 -4.91 4.88
CA PHE A 42 -3.13 -6.25 4.55
C PHE A 42 -2.93 -7.31 5.64
N TYR A 43 -2.41 -6.93 6.81
CA TYR A 43 -2.32 -7.81 7.97
C TYR A 43 -2.31 -7.02 9.29
N THR A 44 -2.45 -7.72 10.41
CA THR A 44 -2.29 -7.19 11.76
C THR A 44 -1.27 -8.03 12.51
N THR A 45 -0.39 -7.41 13.29
CA THR A 45 0.50 -8.11 14.22
C THR A 45 0.08 -7.83 15.66
N ARG A 46 0.17 -8.84 16.52
CA ARG A 46 -0.09 -8.69 17.96
C ARG A 46 1.00 -9.32 18.80
N LYS A 47 1.38 -8.67 19.89
CA LYS A 47 2.15 -9.28 20.97
C LYS A 47 1.22 -9.66 22.11
N LEU A 48 1.16 -10.95 22.41
CA LEU A 48 0.32 -11.53 23.45
C LEU A 48 1.19 -12.09 24.56
N VAL A 49 0.69 -12.02 25.77
CA VAL A 49 1.28 -12.68 26.94
C VAL A 49 0.30 -13.73 27.43
N VAL A 50 0.74 -14.99 27.43
CA VAL A 50 -0.06 -16.11 27.94
C VAL A 50 0.53 -16.55 29.27
N LYS A 51 -0.23 -16.39 30.34
CA LYS A 51 0.12 -16.77 31.70
C LYS A 51 -0.63 -18.06 32.09
N ASN A 52 0.11 -19.07 32.56
CA ASN A 52 -0.48 -20.22 33.24
C ASN A 52 -0.71 -19.87 34.71
N LYS A 53 -1.97 -19.90 35.16
CA LYS A 53 -2.36 -19.49 36.51
C LYS A 53 -1.93 -20.46 37.61
N GLN A 54 -1.66 -21.72 37.28
CA GLN A 54 -1.21 -22.73 38.24
C GLN A 54 0.30 -22.66 38.48
N THR A 55 1.08 -22.61 37.40
CA THR A 55 2.55 -22.60 37.48
C THR A 55 3.12 -21.19 37.59
N ASN A 56 2.29 -20.17 37.39
CA ASN A 56 2.68 -18.76 37.28
C ASN A 56 3.71 -18.48 36.16
N SER A 57 3.87 -19.42 35.22
CA SER A 57 4.79 -19.28 34.09
C SER A 57 4.13 -18.51 32.93
N THR A 58 4.95 -17.81 32.17
CA THR A 58 4.50 -16.89 31.13
C THR A 58 5.18 -17.21 29.80
N ARG A 59 4.44 -17.03 28.70
CA ARG A 59 4.98 -17.07 27.33
C ARG A 59 4.60 -15.81 26.57
N HIS A 60 5.53 -15.31 25.76
CA HIS A 60 5.29 -14.21 24.83
C HIS A 60 5.00 -14.81 23.46
N ILE A 61 3.88 -14.41 22.85
CA ILE A 61 3.42 -14.93 21.57
C ILE A 61 3.25 -13.77 20.60
N SER A 62 3.90 -13.88 19.45
CA SER A 62 3.62 -13.01 18.30
C SER A 62 2.53 -13.66 17.44
N GLN A 63 1.39 -12.99 17.30
CA GLN A 63 0.32 -13.41 16.41
C GLN A 63 0.36 -12.55 15.13
N TYR A 64 0.28 -13.21 13.98
CA TYR A 64 0.23 -12.58 12.67
C TYR A 64 -1.10 -12.93 12.00
N HIS A 65 -1.90 -11.92 11.66
CA HIS A 65 -3.25 -12.08 11.14
C HIS A 65 -3.36 -11.42 9.76
N PHE A 66 -3.33 -12.21 8.69
CA PHE A 66 -3.54 -11.71 7.33
C PHE A 66 -5.02 -11.35 7.12
N THR A 67 -5.30 -10.09 6.77
CA THR A 67 -6.67 -9.53 6.75
C THR A 67 -7.25 -9.37 5.34
N ARG A 68 -6.45 -9.60 4.29
CA ARG A 68 -6.88 -9.42 2.88
C ARG A 68 -7.07 -10.70 2.08
N TRP A 69 -7.43 -11.78 2.75
CA TRP A 69 -7.92 -12.97 2.05
C TRP A 69 -9.42 -12.88 1.82
N PRO A 70 -9.90 -12.70 0.57
CA PRO A 70 -11.32 -12.55 0.30
C PRO A 70 -12.12 -13.82 0.62
N ASP A 71 -13.42 -13.68 0.88
CA ASP A 71 -14.31 -14.82 1.11
C ASP A 71 -14.45 -15.72 -0.12
N HIS A 72 -14.39 -15.11 -1.32
CA HIS A 72 -14.35 -15.79 -2.60
C HIS A 72 -13.06 -15.42 -3.34
N GLY A 73 -12.31 -16.42 -3.80
CA GLY A 73 -11.05 -16.24 -4.51
C GLY A 73 -9.81 -16.27 -3.60
N VAL A 74 -8.78 -15.55 -4.03
CA VAL A 74 -7.42 -15.57 -3.46
C VAL A 74 -6.90 -14.14 -3.27
N PRO A 75 -5.96 -13.91 -2.32
CA PRO A 75 -5.36 -12.60 -2.14
C PRO A 75 -4.44 -12.23 -3.28
N GLU A 76 -3.98 -10.98 -3.25
CA GLU A 76 -2.90 -10.56 -4.13
C GLU A 76 -1.58 -11.28 -3.76
N PRO A 77 -0.91 -11.99 -4.70
CA PRO A 77 0.32 -12.74 -4.41
C PRO A 77 1.39 -11.91 -3.70
N PHE A 78 1.63 -10.68 -4.16
CA PHE A 78 2.65 -9.83 -3.54
C PHE A 78 2.31 -9.45 -2.08
N GLU A 79 1.03 -9.19 -1.77
CA GLU A 79 0.60 -8.90 -0.39
C GLU A 79 0.81 -10.12 0.52
N LEU A 80 0.50 -11.32 0.02
CA LEU A 80 0.75 -12.56 0.77
C LEU A 80 2.26 -12.81 0.98
N LEU A 81 3.08 -12.51 -0.02
CA LEU A 81 4.55 -12.61 0.09
C LEU A 81 5.10 -11.65 1.15
N GLN A 82 4.65 -10.39 1.17
CA GLN A 82 5.07 -9.42 2.18
C GLN A 82 4.63 -9.86 3.59
N PHE A 83 3.41 -10.40 3.73
CA PHE A 83 2.97 -10.99 5.00
C PHE A 83 3.85 -12.16 5.43
N TYR A 84 4.16 -13.08 4.52
CA TYR A 84 5.09 -14.20 4.77
C TYR A 84 6.45 -13.70 5.26
N LYS A 85 7.05 -12.71 4.58
CA LYS A 85 8.33 -12.11 4.99
C LYS A 85 8.26 -11.53 6.41
N ARG A 86 7.15 -10.88 6.77
CA ARG A 86 6.92 -10.37 8.13
C ARG A 86 6.77 -11.47 9.18
N VAL A 87 6.13 -12.60 8.86
CA VAL A 87 6.07 -13.76 9.76
C VAL A 87 7.48 -14.32 9.99
N ARG A 88 8.28 -14.45 8.93
CA ARG A 88 9.63 -15.02 8.99
C ARG A 88 10.67 -14.12 9.64
N SER A 89 10.49 -12.80 9.62
CA SER A 89 11.36 -11.87 10.36
C SER A 89 11.07 -11.84 11.86
N GLY A 90 9.95 -12.44 12.30
CA GLY A 90 9.61 -12.62 13.71
C GLY A 90 10.62 -13.51 14.43
N HIS A 91 11.30 -12.96 15.43
CA HIS A 91 12.19 -13.71 16.30
C HIS A 91 11.40 -14.38 17.43
N THR A 92 11.77 -15.61 17.78
CA THR A 92 11.24 -16.30 18.95
C THR A 92 12.29 -17.23 19.55
N ASP A 93 12.41 -17.22 20.88
CA ASP A 93 13.25 -18.17 21.63
C ASP A 93 12.59 -19.55 21.77
N HIS A 94 11.34 -19.67 21.34
CA HIS A 94 10.58 -20.90 21.43
C HIS A 94 10.92 -21.86 20.29
N LYS A 95 11.25 -23.11 20.64
CA LYS A 95 11.54 -24.19 19.68
C LYS A 95 10.29 -24.93 19.17
N GLY A 96 9.10 -24.41 19.48
CA GLY A 96 7.83 -25.02 19.06
C GLY A 96 7.54 -24.77 17.59
N PRO A 97 6.69 -25.59 16.95
CA PRO A 97 6.27 -25.35 15.57
C PRO A 97 5.43 -24.08 15.45
N LEU A 98 5.50 -23.42 14.29
CA LEU A 98 4.59 -22.32 13.95
C LEU A 98 3.15 -22.84 13.86
N ILE A 99 2.24 -22.21 14.59
CA ILE A 99 0.82 -22.54 14.54
C ILE A 99 0.15 -21.71 13.45
N VAL A 100 -0.35 -22.36 12.40
CA VAL A 100 -1.06 -21.73 11.30
C VAL A 100 -2.51 -22.23 11.27
N HIS A 101 -3.47 -21.33 11.24
CA HIS A 101 -4.88 -21.73 11.13
C HIS A 101 -5.69 -20.75 10.27
N CYS A 102 -6.88 -21.20 9.86
CA CYS A 102 -7.91 -20.36 9.25
C CYS A 102 -9.25 -20.74 9.89
N SER A 103 -10.29 -21.05 9.10
CA SER A 103 -11.55 -21.59 9.62
C SER A 103 -11.47 -23.12 9.79
N ALA A 104 -11.32 -23.87 8.69
CA ALA A 104 -11.18 -25.33 8.72
C ALA A 104 -9.72 -25.82 8.85
N GLY A 105 -8.75 -24.90 8.72
CA GLY A 105 -7.33 -25.22 8.80
C GLY A 105 -6.81 -26.05 7.62
N ILE A 106 -7.36 -25.88 6.41
CA ILE A 106 -6.98 -26.68 5.22
C ILE A 106 -6.66 -25.82 3.98
N GLY A 107 -7.54 -24.89 3.59
CA GLY A 107 -7.37 -24.09 2.38
C GLY A 107 -6.28 -23.02 2.52
N ARG A 108 -6.63 -21.86 3.11
CA ARG A 108 -5.69 -20.75 3.35
C ARG A 108 -4.47 -21.19 4.17
N THR A 109 -4.69 -22.05 5.17
CA THR A 109 -3.63 -22.67 5.98
C THR A 109 -2.67 -23.50 5.13
N GLY A 110 -3.20 -24.35 4.24
CA GLY A 110 -2.35 -25.16 3.35
C GLY A 110 -1.59 -24.32 2.34
N SER A 111 -2.19 -23.26 1.80
CA SER A 111 -1.49 -22.33 0.91
C SER A 111 -0.33 -21.63 1.63
N PHE A 112 -0.51 -21.17 2.87
CA PHE A 112 0.57 -20.53 3.62
C PHE A 112 1.69 -21.51 4.01
N ILE A 113 1.35 -22.73 4.43
CA ILE A 113 2.36 -23.77 4.74
C ILE A 113 3.12 -24.19 3.47
N GLY A 114 2.42 -24.37 2.35
CA GLY A 114 3.04 -24.65 1.06
C GLY A 114 3.98 -23.53 0.63
N LEU A 115 3.56 -22.27 0.79
CA LEU A 115 4.40 -21.10 0.51
C LEU A 115 5.69 -21.11 1.34
N ASP A 116 5.58 -21.29 2.66
CA ASP A 116 6.72 -21.29 3.59
C ASP A 116 7.74 -22.37 3.23
N ALA A 117 7.28 -23.60 3.03
CA ALA A 117 8.15 -24.73 2.75
C ALA A 117 8.80 -24.65 1.37
N LEU A 118 8.03 -24.31 0.33
CA LEU A 118 8.51 -24.29 -1.06
C LEU A 118 9.41 -23.08 -1.31
N LEU A 119 9.17 -21.92 -0.67
CA LEU A 119 10.14 -20.82 -0.74
C LEU A 119 11.46 -21.18 -0.07
N LEU A 120 11.43 -21.86 1.08
CA LEU A 120 12.65 -22.30 1.75
C LEU A 120 13.42 -23.31 0.89
N GLU A 121 12.72 -24.29 0.32
CA GLU A 121 13.29 -25.31 -0.56
C GLU A 121 13.87 -24.71 -1.84
N GLY A 122 13.10 -23.83 -2.52
CA GLY A 122 13.54 -23.18 -3.75
C GLY A 122 14.75 -22.27 -3.55
N ASN A 123 14.81 -21.53 -2.45
CA ASN A 123 15.98 -20.71 -2.12
C ASN A 123 17.23 -21.53 -1.74
N THR A 124 17.04 -22.76 -1.26
CA THR A 124 18.16 -23.63 -0.84
C THR A 124 18.66 -24.52 -1.98
N SER A 125 17.76 -25.09 -2.76
CA SER A 125 18.06 -26.11 -3.77
C SER A 125 18.00 -25.59 -5.21
N GLY A 126 17.33 -24.46 -5.46
CA GLY A 126 17.03 -23.97 -6.80
C GLY A 126 15.84 -24.67 -7.48
N GLU A 127 15.23 -25.68 -6.84
CA GLU A 127 14.13 -26.46 -7.39
C GLU A 127 12.94 -26.50 -6.41
N ILE A 128 11.72 -26.62 -6.95
CA ILE A 128 10.48 -26.76 -6.18
C ILE A 128 9.53 -27.74 -6.87
N ASP A 129 8.81 -28.55 -6.09
CA ASP A 129 7.72 -29.40 -6.59
C ASP A 129 6.42 -29.11 -5.82
N VAL A 130 5.63 -28.18 -6.38
CA VAL A 130 4.35 -27.76 -5.78
C VAL A 130 3.35 -28.92 -5.72
N PHE A 131 3.35 -29.81 -6.71
CA PHE A 131 2.40 -30.92 -6.77
C PHE A 131 2.74 -31.97 -5.71
N ALA A 132 3.99 -32.44 -5.69
CA ALA A 132 4.43 -33.45 -4.73
C ALA A 132 4.32 -32.95 -3.29
N TYR A 133 4.66 -31.68 -3.03
CA TYR A 133 4.53 -31.11 -1.70
C TYR A 133 3.05 -30.95 -1.28
N THR A 134 2.15 -30.62 -2.20
CA THR A 134 0.71 -30.61 -1.95
C THR A 134 0.18 -32.00 -1.61
N GLU A 135 0.58 -33.03 -2.36
CA GLU A 135 0.23 -34.43 -2.05
C GLU A 135 0.77 -34.86 -0.68
N LYS A 136 2.01 -34.49 -0.34
CA LYS A 136 2.60 -34.74 0.97
C LYS A 136 1.75 -34.11 2.08
N MET A 137 1.42 -32.81 1.97
CA MET A 137 0.55 -32.15 2.95
C MET A 137 -0.82 -32.83 3.07
N ARG A 138 -1.39 -33.32 1.96
CA ARG A 138 -2.69 -34.00 1.95
C ARG A 138 -2.68 -35.37 2.63
N LYS A 139 -1.51 -36.04 2.71
CA LYS A 139 -1.33 -37.28 3.50
C LYS A 139 -1.38 -37.01 5.00
N ASP A 140 -0.86 -35.85 5.43
CA ASP A 140 -0.83 -35.47 6.86
C ASP A 140 -2.15 -34.81 7.31
N ARG A 141 -2.81 -34.07 6.42
CA ARG A 141 -4.11 -33.43 6.67
C ARG A 141 -4.95 -33.36 5.40
N MET A 142 -6.17 -33.87 5.43
CA MET A 142 -7.04 -33.91 4.26
C MET A 142 -7.26 -32.52 3.62
N ASN A 143 -7.37 -32.48 2.29
CA ASN A 143 -7.77 -31.29 1.52
C ASN A 143 -6.90 -30.03 1.74
N MET A 144 -5.64 -30.19 2.14
CA MET A 144 -4.67 -29.08 2.15
C MET A 144 -4.58 -28.45 0.77
N ILE A 145 -4.69 -27.12 0.71
CA ILE A 145 -4.92 -26.33 -0.51
C ILE A 145 -6.23 -26.79 -1.18
N GLN A 146 -7.32 -26.12 -0.85
CA GLN A 146 -8.67 -26.65 -1.05
C GLN A 146 -9.23 -26.39 -2.46
N THR A 147 -8.85 -25.29 -3.11
CA THR A 147 -9.41 -24.90 -4.42
C THR A 147 -8.33 -24.76 -5.49
N ALA A 148 -8.74 -24.82 -6.76
CA ALA A 148 -7.83 -24.63 -7.89
C ALA A 148 -7.21 -23.23 -7.91
N GLU A 149 -7.96 -22.20 -7.52
CA GLU A 149 -7.47 -20.83 -7.42
C GLU A 149 -6.40 -20.69 -6.34
N GLN A 150 -6.55 -21.37 -5.20
CA GLN A 150 -5.54 -21.41 -4.13
C GLN A 150 -4.26 -22.09 -4.58
N TYR A 151 -4.38 -23.14 -5.40
CA TYR A 151 -3.24 -23.85 -5.98
C TYR A 151 -2.52 -22.99 -7.03
N ALA A 152 -3.27 -22.33 -7.92
CA ALA A 152 -2.72 -21.39 -8.91
C ALA A 152 -2.02 -20.19 -8.22
N MET A 153 -2.66 -19.59 -7.22
CA MET A 153 -2.06 -18.48 -6.47
C MET A 153 -0.76 -18.89 -5.78
N LEU A 154 -0.66 -20.13 -5.26
CA LEU A 154 0.59 -20.64 -4.69
C LEU A 154 1.74 -20.59 -5.70
N HIS A 155 1.50 -20.95 -6.98
CA HIS A 155 2.49 -20.79 -8.03
C HIS A 155 2.84 -19.31 -8.28
N ASP A 156 1.84 -18.43 -8.34
CA ASP A 156 2.07 -16.99 -8.58
C ASP A 156 2.93 -16.36 -7.48
N VAL A 157 2.65 -16.66 -6.21
CA VAL A 157 3.41 -16.12 -5.08
C VAL A 157 4.81 -16.73 -4.96
N LEU A 158 4.98 -18.01 -5.35
CA LEU A 158 6.31 -18.64 -5.42
C LEU A 158 7.15 -18.02 -6.53
N LEU A 159 6.56 -17.79 -7.71
CA LEU A 159 7.23 -17.11 -8.81
C LEU A 159 7.67 -15.70 -8.37
N GLU A 160 6.78 -14.92 -7.77
CA GLU A 160 7.11 -13.57 -7.26
C GLU A 160 8.23 -13.63 -6.20
N GLY A 161 8.16 -14.58 -5.26
CA GLY A 161 9.12 -14.70 -4.16
C GLY A 161 10.50 -15.25 -4.54
N LEU A 162 10.59 -16.07 -5.59
CA LEU A 162 11.84 -16.66 -6.09
C LEU A 162 12.52 -15.79 -7.15
N THR A 163 11.77 -14.94 -7.86
CA THR A 163 12.33 -14.06 -8.91
C THR A 163 12.68 -12.67 -8.39
N ILE A 164 11.82 -12.07 -7.57
CA ILE A 164 12.01 -10.72 -7.05
C ILE A 164 12.37 -10.83 -5.57
N VAL A 165 13.65 -11.04 -5.32
CA VAL A 165 14.19 -11.10 -3.96
C VAL A 165 14.22 -9.68 -3.39
N THR A 166 13.09 -9.23 -2.82
CA THR A 166 13.09 -8.04 -1.97
C THR A 166 13.63 -8.42 -0.59
N SER A 167 14.51 -7.60 -0.04
CA SER A 167 15.01 -7.75 1.32
C SER A 167 14.80 -6.45 2.07
N SER A 168 14.23 -6.57 3.27
CA SER A 168 14.22 -5.46 4.20
C SER A 168 15.59 -5.33 4.85
N MET A 169 16.05 -4.09 5.04
CA MET A 169 17.28 -3.76 5.74
C MET A 169 16.95 -2.98 7.01
N SER A 170 17.63 -3.29 8.12
CA SER A 170 17.58 -2.41 9.29
C SER A 170 18.17 -1.04 8.95
N LYS A 171 17.88 -0.01 9.76
CA LYS A 171 18.54 1.31 9.63
C LYS A 171 20.07 1.19 9.53
N THR A 172 20.64 0.35 10.39
CA THR A 172 22.09 0.12 10.46
C THR A 172 22.63 -0.53 9.19
N ASP A 173 21.99 -1.61 8.72
CA ASP A 173 22.42 -2.32 7.51
C ASP A 173 22.28 -1.42 6.28
N PHE A 174 21.18 -0.65 6.19
CA PHE A 174 20.97 0.29 5.10
C PHE A 174 22.05 1.38 5.05
N SER A 175 22.40 1.97 6.21
CA SER A 175 23.50 2.94 6.28
C SER A 175 24.85 2.32 5.90
N MET A 176 25.15 1.09 6.30
CA MET A 176 26.38 0.40 5.89
C MET A 176 26.43 0.17 4.38
N VAL A 177 25.34 -0.34 3.81
CA VAL A 177 25.21 -0.63 2.37
C VAL A 177 25.38 0.64 1.53
N THR A 178 24.76 1.74 1.93
CA THR A 178 24.80 3.01 1.18
C THR A 178 26.05 3.86 1.42
N ASN A 179 26.86 3.53 2.42
CA ASN A 179 28.15 4.17 2.68
C ASN A 179 29.31 3.48 1.97
N ASN A 180 29.18 2.19 1.69
CA ASN A 180 30.05 1.53 0.75
C ASN A 180 29.77 2.13 -0.65
N THR A 181 30.81 2.48 -1.39
CA THR A 181 30.74 3.19 -2.69
C THR A 181 30.18 2.34 -3.83
N ASP A 182 29.34 1.36 -3.53
CA ASP A 182 28.74 0.45 -4.49
C ASP A 182 27.46 1.10 -5.02
N ASP A 183 27.63 2.09 -5.91
CA ASP A 183 26.55 2.76 -6.65
C ASP A 183 25.70 1.78 -7.50
N ASP A 184 26.07 0.50 -7.52
CA ASP A 184 25.47 -0.53 -8.34
C ASP A 184 24.17 -1.10 -7.73
N ILE A 185 23.96 -1.07 -6.41
CA ILE A 185 22.77 -1.69 -5.78
C ILE A 185 21.45 -1.09 -6.28
N PRO A 186 21.25 0.25 -6.28
CA PRO A 186 20.04 0.85 -6.83
C PRO A 186 19.84 0.52 -8.32
N ILE A 187 20.93 0.40 -9.08
CA ILE A 187 20.91 0.11 -10.52
C ILE A 187 20.54 -1.36 -10.78
N GLN A 188 21.11 -2.29 -10.01
CA GLN A 188 20.79 -3.71 -10.06
C GLN A 188 19.32 -3.95 -9.67
N GLN A 189 18.85 -3.31 -8.60
CA GLN A 189 17.44 -3.41 -8.20
C GLN A 189 16.49 -2.83 -9.25
N TYR A 190 16.83 -1.68 -9.85
CA TYR A 190 16.05 -1.14 -10.96
C TYR A 190 16.00 -2.14 -12.14
N SER A 191 17.12 -2.77 -12.47
CA SER A 191 17.19 -3.76 -13.55
C SER A 191 16.28 -4.95 -13.30
N LEU A 192 16.24 -5.46 -12.06
CA LEU A 192 15.33 -6.54 -11.63
C LEU A 192 13.86 -6.11 -11.65
N LEU A 193 13.54 -4.91 -11.13
CA LEU A 193 12.17 -4.37 -11.19
C LEU A 193 11.69 -4.23 -12.63
N ASN A 194 12.58 -3.76 -13.51
CA ASN A 194 12.25 -3.56 -14.92
C ASN A 194 12.08 -4.88 -15.68
N SER A 195 12.90 -5.89 -15.41
CA SER A 195 12.77 -7.21 -16.03
C SER A 195 11.51 -7.94 -15.56
N ALA A 196 11.11 -7.74 -14.32
CA ALA A 196 9.91 -8.34 -13.75
C ALA A 196 8.64 -7.48 -13.92
N ARG A 197 8.71 -6.34 -14.62
CA ARG A 197 7.61 -5.39 -14.78
C ARG A 197 6.36 -6.12 -15.33
N PRO A 198 5.19 -6.00 -14.69
CA PRO A 198 4.01 -6.75 -15.12
C PRO A 198 3.57 -6.35 -16.52
N ALA A 199 3.30 -7.35 -17.35
CA ALA A 199 2.68 -7.18 -18.66
C ALA A 199 1.23 -7.63 -18.60
N TYR A 200 0.31 -6.66 -18.62
CA TYR A 200 -1.12 -6.93 -18.61
C TYR A 200 -1.67 -7.05 -20.03
N SER A 201 -2.59 -7.99 -20.21
CA SER A 201 -3.27 -8.25 -21.48
C SER A 201 -4.28 -7.15 -21.83
N THR A 202 -4.76 -7.14 -23.07
CA THR A 202 -5.79 -6.19 -23.54
C THR A 202 -7.10 -6.32 -22.75
N ILE A 203 -7.41 -7.51 -22.24
CA ILE A 203 -8.60 -7.78 -21.41
C ILE A 203 -8.48 -7.05 -20.07
N GLU A 204 -7.28 -7.03 -19.49
CA GLU A 204 -6.99 -6.36 -18.23
C GLU A 204 -6.90 -4.84 -18.36
N TYR A 205 -7.00 -4.29 -19.57
CA TYR A 205 -7.16 -2.86 -19.82
C TYR A 205 -8.50 -2.51 -20.48
N LYS A 206 -9.46 -3.46 -20.52
CA LYS A 206 -10.70 -3.33 -21.30
C LYS A 206 -11.41 -1.99 -21.09
N THR A 207 -11.65 -1.60 -19.84
CA THR A 207 -12.38 -0.34 -19.55
C THR A 207 -11.59 0.89 -19.98
N ALA A 208 -10.28 0.89 -19.75
CA ALA A 208 -9.41 2.00 -20.14
C ALA A 208 -9.34 2.16 -21.67
N LEU A 209 -9.27 1.04 -22.39
CA LEU A 209 -9.25 1.00 -23.86
C LEU A 209 -10.59 1.35 -24.50
N GLN A 210 -11.71 1.19 -23.79
CA GLN A 210 -13.03 1.67 -24.22
C GLN A 210 -13.20 3.19 -24.03
N ASN A 211 -12.35 3.81 -23.19
CA ASN A 211 -12.43 5.23 -22.84
C ASN A 211 -11.15 6.00 -23.26
N LYS A 212 -10.63 5.74 -24.47
CA LYS A 212 -9.34 6.27 -24.96
C LYS A 212 -9.21 7.78 -24.81
N GLN A 213 -10.29 8.51 -25.08
CA GLN A 213 -10.38 9.97 -24.98
C GLN A 213 -10.25 10.53 -23.55
N LYS A 214 -10.33 9.67 -22.54
CA LYS A 214 -10.15 10.03 -21.11
C LYS A 214 -8.74 9.72 -20.60
N ASN A 215 -7.85 9.21 -21.47
CA ASN A 215 -6.46 8.89 -21.13
C ASN A 215 -5.53 9.89 -21.82
N ARG A 216 -4.67 10.57 -21.05
CA ARG A 216 -3.68 11.51 -21.60
C ARG A 216 -2.62 10.77 -22.41
N ASP A 217 -2.17 9.64 -21.89
CA ASP A 217 -1.15 8.80 -22.50
C ASP A 217 -1.72 7.39 -22.70
N GLN A 218 -1.73 6.89 -23.94
CA GLN A 218 -2.27 5.58 -24.27
C GLN A 218 -1.35 4.43 -23.84
N SER A 219 -0.10 4.72 -23.44
CA SER A 219 0.82 3.76 -22.84
C SER A 219 0.65 3.63 -21.32
N ILE A 220 -0.11 4.54 -20.69
CA ILE A 220 -0.34 4.56 -19.24
C ILE A 220 -1.84 4.46 -18.95
N LEU A 221 -2.32 3.24 -18.73
CA LEU A 221 -3.73 2.92 -18.54
C LEU A 221 -3.98 2.35 -17.14
N ALA A 222 -5.18 2.56 -16.61
CA ALA A 222 -5.61 1.92 -15.37
C ALA A 222 -5.92 0.43 -15.63
N VAL A 223 -5.24 -0.45 -14.89
CA VAL A 223 -5.46 -1.90 -14.94
C VAL A 223 -6.82 -2.23 -14.30
N GLU A 224 -7.61 -3.09 -14.94
CA GLU A 224 -8.98 -3.45 -14.55
C GLU A 224 -9.09 -3.92 -13.10
N LYS A 225 -8.08 -4.65 -12.62
CA LYS A 225 -8.01 -5.16 -11.23
C LYS A 225 -7.84 -4.06 -10.18
N TYR A 226 -7.19 -2.95 -10.53
CA TYR A 226 -6.80 -1.90 -9.58
C TYR A 226 -7.45 -0.55 -9.85
N LYS A 227 -8.22 -0.43 -10.94
CA LYS A 227 -8.92 0.79 -11.30
C LYS A 227 -9.95 1.18 -10.25
N ILE A 228 -10.27 2.47 -10.23
CA ILE A 228 -11.41 3.00 -9.48
C ILE A 228 -12.59 3.12 -10.44
N ARG A 229 -13.73 2.56 -10.02
CA ARG A 229 -14.99 2.70 -10.75
C ARG A 229 -15.75 3.90 -10.20
N LEU A 230 -16.03 4.87 -11.06
CA LEU A 230 -16.90 6.00 -10.70
C LEU A 230 -18.36 5.56 -10.77
N MET A 231 -19.14 5.89 -9.75
CA MET A 231 -20.55 5.51 -9.64
C MET A 231 -21.49 6.58 -10.20
N THR A 232 -21.04 7.83 -10.24
CA THR A 232 -21.86 9.00 -10.60
C THR A 232 -21.66 9.47 -12.04
N THR A 233 -20.67 8.95 -12.77
CA THR A 233 -20.38 9.41 -14.13
C THR A 233 -20.79 8.40 -15.19
N ALA A 234 -21.25 8.90 -16.35
CA ALA A 234 -21.84 8.06 -17.40
C ALA A 234 -20.92 6.94 -17.91
N SER A 235 -19.60 7.20 -17.99
CA SER A 235 -18.65 6.16 -18.41
C SER A 235 -18.17 5.26 -17.27
N GLY A 236 -18.42 5.64 -16.02
CA GLY A 236 -17.91 4.98 -14.81
C GLY A 236 -16.39 4.84 -14.74
N TYR A 237 -15.66 5.66 -15.51
CA TYR A 237 -14.22 5.50 -15.75
C TYR A 237 -13.46 6.80 -15.53
N ILE A 238 -12.34 6.67 -14.82
CA ILE A 238 -11.24 7.63 -14.74
C ILE A 238 -9.93 6.83 -14.78
N ASN A 239 -8.88 7.40 -15.38
CA ASN A 239 -7.55 6.78 -15.39
C ASN A 239 -6.88 6.95 -14.02
N ALA A 240 -7.34 6.17 -13.04
CA ALA A 240 -6.85 6.17 -11.68
C ALA A 240 -6.75 4.75 -11.16
N VAL A 241 -5.73 4.47 -10.34
CA VAL A 241 -5.57 3.19 -9.65
C VAL A 241 -5.38 3.39 -8.16
N ASN A 242 -5.87 2.44 -7.38
CA ASN A 242 -5.73 2.43 -5.93
C ASN A 242 -4.41 1.76 -5.52
N ILE A 243 -3.64 2.41 -4.64
CA ILE A 243 -2.38 1.92 -4.08
C ILE A 243 -2.52 1.80 -2.55
N PRO A 244 -2.23 0.63 -1.96
CA PRO A 244 -2.15 0.51 -0.51
C PRO A 244 -1.06 1.42 0.06
N GLY A 245 -1.34 2.00 1.24
CA GLY A 245 -0.30 2.58 2.07
C GLY A 245 0.47 1.50 2.82
N TYR A 246 1.38 1.88 3.72
CA TYR A 246 2.02 0.91 4.61
C TYR A 246 1.05 0.41 5.69
N ARG A 247 0.33 1.35 6.32
CA ARG A 247 -0.66 1.07 7.38
C ARG A 247 -2.09 0.95 6.87
N ILE A 248 -2.41 1.67 5.79
CA ILE A 248 -3.79 1.87 5.33
C ILE A 248 -4.05 1.05 4.06
N PRO A 249 -5.08 0.18 4.03
CA PRO A 249 -5.35 -0.71 2.90
C PRO A 249 -5.65 -0.01 1.56
N TYR A 250 -6.14 1.22 1.61
CA TYR A 250 -6.46 2.08 0.47
C TYR A 250 -5.85 3.46 0.73
N GLY A 251 -4.51 3.50 0.75
CA GLY A 251 -3.77 4.66 1.26
C GLY A 251 -3.65 5.80 0.25
N TYR A 252 -3.52 5.47 -1.04
CA TYR A 252 -3.25 6.43 -2.10
C TYR A 252 -4.02 6.11 -3.38
N ILE A 253 -4.26 7.14 -4.19
CA ILE A 253 -4.81 7.00 -5.53
C ILE A 253 -3.88 7.73 -6.48
N LEU A 254 -3.36 7.02 -7.48
CA LEU A 254 -2.53 7.63 -8.52
C LEU A 254 -3.37 7.89 -9.76
N THR A 255 -3.36 9.14 -10.24
CA THR A 255 -4.10 9.53 -11.45
C THR A 255 -3.37 10.61 -12.23
N GLN A 256 -3.64 10.71 -13.53
CA GLN A 256 -3.11 11.77 -14.38
C GLN A 256 -3.73 13.13 -14.05
N HIS A 257 -3.04 14.22 -14.39
CA HIS A 257 -3.64 15.55 -14.37
C HIS A 257 -4.94 15.54 -15.19
N PRO A 258 -6.04 16.09 -14.67
CA PRO A 258 -7.32 16.10 -15.37
C PRO A 258 -7.21 16.69 -16.78
N LEU A 259 -7.92 16.06 -17.71
CA LEU A 259 -8.17 16.60 -19.04
C LEU A 259 -9.42 17.48 -18.97
N ASP A 260 -9.60 18.37 -19.94
CA ASP A 260 -10.79 19.24 -19.98
C ASP A 260 -12.09 18.42 -19.95
N ASN A 261 -12.11 17.27 -20.61
CA ASN A 261 -13.24 16.34 -20.64
C ASN A 261 -13.31 15.35 -19.46
N THR A 262 -12.37 15.39 -18.50
CA THR A 262 -12.36 14.53 -17.30
C THR A 262 -12.37 15.30 -15.98
N VAL A 263 -12.53 16.63 -16.01
CA VAL A 263 -12.66 17.46 -14.79
C VAL A 263 -13.79 16.96 -13.88
N ILE A 264 -14.97 16.68 -14.44
CA ILE A 264 -16.11 16.18 -13.67
C ILE A 264 -15.83 14.79 -13.09
N ASP A 265 -15.12 13.92 -13.84
CA ASP A 265 -14.71 12.61 -13.35
C ASP A 265 -13.74 12.74 -12.17
N PHE A 266 -12.81 13.69 -12.22
CA PHE A 266 -11.85 13.95 -11.14
C PHE A 266 -12.51 14.50 -9.88
N LEU A 267 -13.44 15.44 -10.01
CA LEU A 267 -14.22 15.94 -8.87
C LEU A 267 -15.12 14.84 -8.28
N SER A 268 -15.67 13.97 -9.12
CA SER A 268 -16.41 12.79 -8.69
C SER A 268 -15.54 11.79 -7.94
N LEU A 269 -14.29 11.59 -8.39
CA LEU A 269 -13.31 10.76 -7.69
C LEU A 269 -13.03 11.29 -6.27
N ILE A 270 -12.75 12.59 -6.14
CA ILE A 270 -12.49 13.23 -4.84
C ILE A 270 -13.67 13.03 -3.88
N ALA A 271 -14.89 13.33 -4.34
CA ALA A 271 -16.09 13.21 -3.53
C ALA A 271 -16.43 11.74 -3.17
N GLN A 272 -16.33 10.82 -4.14
CA GLN A 272 -16.65 9.41 -3.95
C GLN A 272 -15.71 8.74 -2.95
N GLU A 273 -14.41 8.97 -3.10
CA GLU A 273 -13.38 8.38 -2.26
C GLU A 273 -13.17 9.16 -0.95
N ARG A 274 -13.96 10.23 -0.75
CA ARG A 274 -13.92 11.13 0.41
C ARG A 274 -12.52 11.65 0.70
N SER A 275 -11.72 11.83 -0.34
CA SER A 275 -10.32 12.25 -0.22
C SER A 275 -10.28 13.68 0.29
N ASN A 276 -9.62 13.89 1.43
CA ASN A 276 -9.43 15.22 2.00
C ASN A 276 -8.10 15.88 1.59
N THR A 277 -7.22 15.14 0.91
CA THR A 277 -5.88 15.60 0.54
C THR A 277 -5.60 15.23 -0.91
N VAL A 278 -5.30 16.24 -1.72
CA VAL A 278 -4.90 16.08 -3.12
C VAL A 278 -3.51 16.69 -3.29
N VAL A 279 -2.60 15.96 -3.93
CA VAL A 279 -1.25 16.45 -4.26
C VAL A 279 -1.13 16.55 -5.77
N SER A 280 -0.90 17.75 -6.30
CA SER A 280 -0.73 18.02 -7.73
C SER A 280 0.72 18.36 -8.03
N ILE A 281 1.41 17.45 -8.71
CA ILE A 281 2.84 17.53 -8.96
C ILE A 281 3.14 18.07 -10.37
N GLY A 282 3.91 19.15 -10.41
CA GLY A 282 4.36 19.79 -11.64
C GLY A 282 3.31 20.68 -12.27
N LEU A 283 3.70 21.25 -13.41
CA LEU A 283 2.85 22.20 -14.13
C LEU A 283 1.63 21.51 -14.74
N LEU A 284 0.46 22.09 -14.49
CA LEU A 284 -0.75 21.72 -15.20
C LEU A 284 -0.62 22.10 -16.66
N GLN A 285 -0.84 21.13 -17.56
CA GLN A 285 -0.82 21.37 -19.01
C GLN A 285 -2.10 22.08 -19.49
N ASN A 286 -3.19 21.95 -18.73
CA ASN A 286 -4.50 22.51 -19.03
C ASN A 286 -4.90 23.52 -17.95
N ASN A 287 -6.03 24.19 -18.15
CA ASN A 287 -6.60 25.07 -17.13
C ASN A 287 -6.86 24.29 -15.82
N PRO A 288 -6.58 24.88 -14.65
CA PRO A 288 -6.86 24.24 -13.37
C PRO A 288 -8.34 23.85 -13.26
N CYS A 289 -8.60 22.64 -12.76
CA CYS A 289 -9.96 22.21 -12.43
C CYS A 289 -10.47 22.75 -11.08
N TRP A 290 -9.88 23.85 -10.61
CA TRP A 290 -10.21 24.55 -9.38
C TRP A 290 -9.96 26.06 -9.52
N PRO A 291 -10.68 26.90 -8.77
CA PRO A 291 -10.38 28.32 -8.67
C PRO A 291 -9.03 28.57 -7.97
N THR A 292 -8.18 29.40 -8.57
CA THR A 292 -6.84 29.72 -8.03
C THR A 292 -6.82 30.95 -7.14
N LYS A 293 -7.80 31.85 -7.26
CA LYS A 293 -7.88 33.07 -6.42
C LYS A 293 -8.64 32.80 -5.13
N HIS A 294 -8.11 33.29 -4.01
CA HIS A 294 -8.80 33.26 -2.72
C HIS A 294 -10.22 33.83 -2.82
N GLY A 295 -11.19 33.12 -2.25
CA GLY A 295 -12.61 33.47 -2.26
C GLY A 295 -13.33 33.28 -3.60
N SER A 296 -12.62 32.86 -4.65
CA SER A 296 -13.23 32.66 -5.96
C SER A 296 -13.85 31.26 -6.09
N GLN A 297 -14.84 31.18 -6.96
CA GLN A 297 -15.66 29.99 -7.18
C GLN A 297 -15.71 29.66 -8.66
N ALA A 298 -15.66 28.37 -8.99
CA ALA A 298 -15.82 27.86 -10.35
C ALA A 298 -16.90 26.77 -10.38
N LYS A 299 -17.61 26.67 -11.49
CA LYS A 299 -18.65 25.67 -11.72
C LYS A 299 -18.18 24.69 -12.80
N PHE A 300 -18.28 23.39 -12.51
CA PHE A 300 -17.93 22.30 -13.43
C PHE A 300 -19.06 21.27 -13.44
N GLY A 301 -19.96 21.33 -14.42
CA GLY A 301 -21.20 20.56 -14.39
C GLY A 301 -22.02 20.91 -13.13
N ASP A 302 -22.39 19.91 -12.34
CA ASP A 302 -23.11 20.08 -11.07
C ASP A 302 -22.20 20.33 -9.86
N PHE A 303 -20.89 20.31 -10.07
CA PHE A 303 -19.93 20.66 -9.05
C PHE A 303 -19.73 22.18 -8.98
N ILE A 304 -19.69 22.66 -7.74
CA ILE A 304 -19.24 23.99 -7.36
C ILE A 304 -17.98 23.81 -6.54
N VAL A 305 -16.88 24.40 -7.01
CA VAL A 305 -15.61 24.41 -6.29
C VAL A 305 -15.34 25.83 -5.83
N THR A 306 -15.08 26.01 -4.54
CA THR A 306 -14.76 27.30 -3.93
C THR A 306 -13.38 27.22 -3.30
N ASN A 307 -12.52 28.19 -3.62
CA ASN A 307 -11.24 28.36 -2.96
C ASN A 307 -11.45 29.22 -1.71
N VAL A 308 -11.43 28.57 -0.56
CA VAL A 308 -11.75 29.20 0.72
C VAL A 308 -10.52 29.92 1.28
N HIS A 309 -9.35 29.28 1.18
CA HIS A 309 -8.12 29.76 1.77
C HIS A 309 -6.91 29.31 0.96
N CYS A 310 -5.83 30.10 0.98
CA CYS A 310 -4.56 29.77 0.34
C CYS A 310 -3.41 30.02 1.31
N ASP A 311 -2.68 28.96 1.63
CA ASP A 311 -1.41 29.00 2.35
C ASP A 311 -0.26 28.82 1.36
N HIS A 312 0.91 29.30 1.74
CA HIS A 312 2.13 29.10 0.96
C HIS A 312 3.25 28.68 1.91
N HIS A 313 3.90 27.57 1.57
CA HIS A 313 5.05 27.07 2.31
C HIS A 313 6.23 27.03 1.35
N SER A 314 7.38 27.56 1.77
CA SER A 314 8.61 27.53 0.98
C SER A 314 9.60 26.61 1.68
N VAL A 315 10.12 25.64 0.93
CA VAL A 315 11.12 24.69 1.42
C VAL A 315 12.35 24.85 0.54
N GLY A 316 13.33 25.62 1.02
CA GLY A 316 14.45 26.03 0.18
C GLY A 316 13.99 26.82 -1.05
N PRO A 317 14.44 26.49 -2.28
CA PRO A 317 14.00 27.15 -3.51
C PRO A 317 12.63 26.69 -4.01
N GLU A 318 12.10 25.56 -3.51
CA GLU A 318 10.80 25.06 -3.91
C GLU A 318 9.65 25.68 -3.10
N ARG A 319 8.49 25.80 -3.75
CA ARG A 319 7.26 26.34 -3.15
C ARG A 319 6.15 25.31 -3.24
N VAL A 320 5.49 25.08 -2.11
CA VAL A 320 4.20 24.39 -2.04
C VAL A 320 3.10 25.43 -1.91
N GLU A 321 2.19 25.45 -2.88
CA GLU A 321 0.96 26.25 -2.74
C GLU A 321 -0.13 25.34 -2.17
N GLU A 322 -0.60 25.65 -0.97
CA GLU A 322 -1.66 24.89 -0.33
C GLU A 322 -2.99 25.63 -0.46
N ARG A 323 -3.99 25.00 -1.07
CA ARG A 323 -5.33 25.56 -1.21
C ARG A 323 -6.34 24.74 -0.45
N HIS A 324 -7.17 25.40 0.35
CA HIS A 324 -8.30 24.76 1.01
C HIS A 324 -9.54 24.98 0.15
N LEU A 325 -10.02 23.90 -0.46
CA LEU A 325 -11.14 23.92 -1.39
C LEU A 325 -12.38 23.29 -0.74
N THR A 326 -13.54 23.87 -1.03
CA THR A 326 -14.85 23.26 -0.75
C THR A 326 -15.47 22.85 -2.08
N ILE A 327 -15.84 21.57 -2.20
CA ILE A 327 -16.40 20.95 -3.41
C ILE A 327 -17.82 20.50 -3.08
N VAL A 328 -18.81 21.20 -3.64
CA VAL A 328 -20.22 20.90 -3.47
C VAL A 328 -20.76 20.29 -4.77
N ASN A 329 -21.26 19.06 -4.70
CA ASN A 329 -22.02 18.46 -5.78
C ASN A 329 -23.52 18.71 -5.56
N LYS A 330 -24.14 19.49 -6.45
CA LYS A 330 -25.57 19.84 -6.35
C LYS A 330 -26.52 18.69 -6.64
N GLU A 331 -26.10 17.72 -7.45
CA GLU A 331 -26.92 16.56 -7.81
C GLU A 331 -27.03 15.59 -6.63
N THR A 332 -25.92 15.29 -5.97
CA THR A 332 -25.86 14.34 -4.86
C THR A 332 -26.08 14.99 -3.49
N GLY A 333 -25.96 16.32 -3.40
CA GLY A 333 -25.96 17.07 -2.15
C GLY A 333 -24.70 16.86 -1.29
N THR A 334 -23.65 16.25 -1.84
CA THR A 334 -22.40 16.01 -1.09
C THR A 334 -21.54 17.26 -1.03
N ASP A 335 -21.01 17.55 0.15
CA ASP A 335 -20.01 18.59 0.40
C ASP A 335 -18.70 17.93 0.85
N THR A 336 -17.60 18.24 0.17
CA THR A 336 -16.26 17.72 0.45
C THR A 336 -15.27 18.87 0.60
N LYS A 337 -14.59 18.92 1.75
CA LYS A 337 -13.52 19.88 2.00
C LYS A 337 -12.18 19.19 1.81
N ILE A 338 -11.29 19.81 1.04
CA ILE A 338 -9.97 19.26 0.74
C ILE A 338 -8.87 20.28 0.94
N SER A 339 -7.68 19.80 1.27
CA SER A 339 -6.42 20.52 1.12
C SER A 339 -5.72 20.03 -0.15
N LEU A 340 -5.55 20.94 -1.11
CA LEU A 340 -4.82 20.72 -2.34
C LEU A 340 -3.39 21.25 -2.19
N LEU A 341 -2.39 20.39 -2.31
CA LEU A 341 -0.97 20.73 -2.29
C LEU A 341 -0.44 20.77 -3.72
N GLU A 342 -0.16 21.96 -4.24
CA GLU A 342 0.42 22.16 -5.58
C GLU A 342 1.93 22.32 -5.48
N THR A 343 2.66 21.57 -6.30
CA THR A 343 4.14 21.60 -6.36
C THR A 343 4.61 21.90 -7.79
N PRO A 344 4.32 23.11 -8.33
CA PRO A 344 4.53 23.43 -9.74
C PRO A 344 6.00 23.38 -10.16
N SER A 345 6.93 23.61 -9.24
CA SER A 345 8.38 23.55 -9.49
C SER A 345 8.88 22.11 -9.68
N TRP A 346 8.18 21.11 -9.15
CA TRP A 346 8.59 19.71 -9.22
C TRP A 346 8.08 19.08 -10.51
N GLY A 347 8.97 18.84 -11.48
CA GLY A 347 8.64 18.29 -12.79
C GLY A 347 9.53 18.82 -13.92
N SER A 348 10.19 19.95 -13.69
CA SER A 348 11.24 20.47 -14.59
C SER A 348 12.64 19.90 -14.27
N SER A 349 12.85 19.46 -13.03
CA SER A 349 14.08 18.84 -12.53
C SER A 349 13.77 17.92 -11.34
N SER A 350 14.74 17.11 -10.91
CA SER A 350 14.65 16.37 -9.66
C SER A 350 14.43 17.32 -8.47
N PRO A 351 13.53 16.98 -7.53
CA PRO A 351 13.25 17.82 -6.37
C PRO A 351 14.40 17.79 -5.36
N ASN A 352 14.58 18.85 -4.58
CA ASN A 352 15.48 18.82 -3.43
C ASN A 352 15.01 17.81 -2.37
N PHE A 353 15.96 17.17 -1.68
CA PHE A 353 15.66 16.18 -0.63
C PHE A 353 14.92 16.78 0.57
N SER A 354 15.26 18.00 1.00
CA SER A 354 14.57 18.70 2.10
C SER A 354 13.11 18.98 1.73
N PHE A 355 12.88 19.46 0.50
CA PHE A 355 11.53 19.66 -0.03
C PHE A 355 10.72 18.36 -0.05
N MET A 356 11.32 17.27 -0.53
CA MET A 356 10.64 15.98 -0.57
C MET A 356 10.31 15.45 0.83
N LEU A 357 11.25 15.54 1.77
CA LEU A 357 11.03 15.11 3.16
C LEU A 357 9.92 15.91 3.84
N GLU A 358 9.91 17.24 3.67
CA GLU A 358 8.85 18.09 4.23
C GLU A 358 7.49 17.78 3.61
N LEU A 359 7.43 17.60 2.28
CA LEU A 359 6.18 17.21 1.61
C LEU A 359 5.66 15.85 2.12
N ILE A 360 6.53 14.86 2.29
CA ILE A 360 6.18 13.56 2.86
C ILE A 360 5.64 13.73 4.29
N GLN A 361 6.30 14.53 5.13
CA GLN A 361 5.85 14.81 6.50
C GLN A 361 4.49 15.51 6.53
N VAL A 362 4.26 16.48 5.64
CA VAL A 362 2.96 17.16 5.50
C VAL A 362 1.86 16.17 5.11
N ILE A 363 2.15 15.25 4.18
CA ILE A 363 1.19 14.20 3.79
C ILE A 363 0.94 13.23 4.95
N GLN A 364 1.99 12.74 5.61
CA GLN A 364 1.89 11.75 6.69
C GLN A 364 1.20 12.30 7.95
N SER A 365 1.48 13.54 8.33
CA SER A 365 0.84 14.19 9.49
C SER A 365 -0.68 14.33 9.35
N ARG A 366 -1.20 14.26 8.12
CA ARG A 366 -2.63 14.31 7.80
C ARG A 366 -3.27 12.91 7.73
N ARG A 367 -2.49 11.84 7.88
CA ARG A 367 -2.95 10.44 7.76
C ARG A 367 -3.07 9.78 9.14
N GLY A 368 -4.30 9.70 9.64
CA GLY A 368 -4.68 8.77 10.72
C GLY A 368 -4.98 7.34 10.20
N ILE A 369 -5.25 6.40 11.11
CA ILE A 369 -5.56 4.99 10.77
C ILE A 369 -6.83 4.87 9.91
N ASP A 370 -7.81 5.76 10.13
CA ASP A 370 -9.06 5.84 9.36
C ASP A 370 -9.01 6.89 8.23
N ALA A 371 -7.81 7.30 7.81
CA ALA A 371 -7.68 8.35 6.80
C ALA A 371 -8.23 7.89 5.44
N SER A 372 -8.93 8.82 4.79
CA SER A 372 -9.27 8.72 3.38
C SER A 372 -8.01 8.61 2.51
N PRO A 373 -8.08 7.98 1.32
CA PRO A 373 -6.95 7.93 0.41
C PRO A 373 -6.46 9.34 0.04
N VAL A 374 -5.13 9.49 -0.08
CA VAL A 374 -4.52 10.70 -0.66
C VAL A 374 -4.49 10.55 -2.18
N ILE A 375 -5.09 11.49 -2.90
CA ILE A 375 -5.01 11.50 -4.36
C ILE A 375 -3.72 12.20 -4.77
N ILE A 376 -2.83 11.50 -5.46
CA ILE A 376 -1.59 12.05 -5.99
C ILE A 376 -1.71 12.08 -7.51
N THR A 377 -1.53 13.27 -8.08
CA THR A 377 -1.60 13.49 -9.51
C THR A 377 -0.34 14.15 -10.04
N CYS A 378 0.09 13.71 -11.21
CA CYS A 378 1.12 14.35 -12.02
C CYS A 378 0.68 14.27 -13.49
N SER A 379 1.47 14.80 -14.43
CA SER A 379 1.10 14.85 -15.85
C SER A 379 0.51 13.53 -16.39
N ASN A 380 1.20 12.41 -16.15
CA ASN A 380 0.81 11.08 -16.64
C ASN A 380 0.26 10.14 -15.54
N GLY A 381 0.29 10.59 -14.28
CA GLY A 381 -0.16 9.83 -13.12
C GLY A 381 0.70 8.61 -12.77
N ALA A 382 1.96 8.55 -13.23
CA ALA A 382 2.87 7.43 -12.94
C ALA A 382 4.28 7.87 -12.52
N THR A 383 4.89 8.85 -13.19
CA THR A 383 6.31 9.18 -13.00
C THR A 383 6.58 9.83 -11.65
N GLU A 384 6.17 11.08 -11.44
CA GLU A 384 6.44 11.83 -10.20
C GLU A 384 5.51 11.37 -9.07
N SER A 385 4.26 11.09 -9.42
CA SER A 385 3.27 10.53 -8.48
C SER A 385 3.67 9.16 -7.96
N GLY A 386 4.30 8.32 -8.79
CA GLY A 386 4.89 7.04 -8.37
C GLY A 386 6.06 7.22 -7.42
N LEU A 387 6.97 8.14 -7.72
CA LEU A 387 8.10 8.46 -6.84
C LEU A 387 7.62 8.95 -5.46
N LEU A 388 6.70 9.92 -5.42
CA LEU A 388 6.16 10.44 -4.16
C LEU A 388 5.48 9.33 -3.34
N CYS A 389 4.59 8.56 -3.98
CA CYS A 389 3.85 7.50 -3.32
C CYS A 389 4.76 6.40 -2.78
N GLY A 390 5.78 6.02 -3.54
CA GLY A 390 6.77 5.03 -3.12
C GLY A 390 7.56 5.52 -1.92
N LEU A 391 8.05 6.76 -1.96
CA LEU A 391 8.75 7.38 -0.84
C LEU A 391 7.86 7.51 0.40
N CYS A 392 6.59 7.90 0.26
CA CYS A 392 5.66 7.95 1.40
C CYS A 392 5.53 6.57 2.07
N ASN A 393 5.46 5.49 1.29
CA ASN A 393 5.43 4.12 1.82
C ASN A 393 6.74 3.70 2.48
N VAL A 394 7.89 4.04 1.88
CA VAL A 394 9.22 3.73 2.45
C VAL A 394 9.42 4.47 3.77
N MET A 395 9.08 5.75 3.83
CA MET A 395 9.24 6.58 5.03
C MET A 395 8.26 6.16 6.14
N GLU A 396 7.01 5.83 5.80
CA GLU A 396 6.03 5.32 6.78
C GLU A 396 6.49 3.97 7.36
N ARG A 397 7.11 3.11 6.53
CA ARG A 397 7.72 1.86 6.99
C ARG A 397 8.90 2.09 7.93
N LEU A 398 9.80 3.01 7.55
CA LEU A 398 10.96 3.36 8.35
C LEU A 398 10.58 3.91 9.74
N GLU A 399 9.52 4.70 9.79
CA GLU A 399 8.98 5.26 11.03
C GLU A 399 8.36 4.17 11.91
N VAL A 400 7.52 3.30 11.33
CA VAL A 400 6.74 2.31 12.08
C VAL A 400 7.58 1.11 12.52
N ASP A 401 8.39 0.54 11.63
CA ASP A 401 9.09 -0.72 11.86
C ASP A 401 10.60 -0.58 11.98
N GLY A 402 11.15 0.60 11.68
CA GLY A 402 12.58 0.85 11.78
C GLY A 402 13.41 0.12 10.71
N ASP A 403 12.79 -0.25 9.60
CA ASP A 403 13.43 -0.94 8.48
C ASP A 403 13.11 -0.28 7.12
N VAL A 404 13.88 -0.61 6.09
CA VAL A 404 13.79 -0.02 4.75
C VAL A 404 13.69 -1.13 3.71
N ASP A 405 12.71 -1.02 2.80
CA ASP A 405 12.56 -1.90 1.64
C ASP A 405 12.03 -1.10 0.44
N ILE A 406 12.94 -0.39 -0.22
CA ILE A 406 12.63 0.44 -1.40
C ILE A 406 12.10 -0.43 -2.54
N MET A 407 12.67 -1.63 -2.72
CA MET A 407 12.29 -2.54 -3.79
C MET A 407 10.85 -3.04 -3.62
N ALA A 408 10.43 -3.40 -2.40
CA ALA A 408 9.05 -3.81 -2.16
C ALA A 408 8.06 -2.65 -2.37
N ALA A 409 8.40 -1.44 -1.93
CA ALA A 409 7.56 -0.26 -2.18
C ALA A 409 7.41 0.01 -3.68
N ALA A 410 8.51 0.00 -4.44
CA ALA A 410 8.48 0.19 -5.89
C ALA A 410 7.70 -0.92 -6.61
N ARG A 411 7.90 -2.19 -6.21
CA ARG A 411 7.19 -3.34 -6.77
C ARG A 411 5.69 -3.26 -6.54
N GLN A 412 5.25 -2.85 -5.34
CA GLN A 412 3.84 -2.66 -5.00
C GLN A 412 3.15 -1.68 -5.97
N LEU A 413 3.85 -0.61 -6.33
CA LEU A 413 3.37 0.37 -7.29
C LEU A 413 3.38 -0.18 -8.71
N GLN A 414 4.45 -0.84 -9.17
CA GLN A 414 4.52 -1.42 -10.52
C GLN A 414 3.48 -2.51 -10.78
N ILE A 415 3.09 -3.28 -9.76
CA ILE A 415 1.96 -4.21 -9.86
C ILE A 415 0.66 -3.48 -10.21
N ARG A 416 0.45 -2.28 -9.68
CA ARG A 416 -0.84 -1.57 -9.83
C ARG A 416 -0.83 -0.54 -10.96
N ARG A 417 0.33 0.03 -11.24
CA ARG A 417 0.63 0.95 -12.33
C ARG A 417 2.03 0.64 -12.85
N PRO A 418 2.16 -0.25 -13.84
CA PRO A 418 3.46 -0.73 -14.34
C PRO A 418 4.44 0.35 -14.76
N GLN A 419 3.95 1.56 -15.07
CA GLN A 419 4.74 2.69 -15.55
C GLN A 419 5.41 3.49 -14.42
N CYS A 420 5.10 3.22 -13.15
CA CYS A 420 5.84 3.80 -12.01
C CYS A 420 7.32 3.38 -12.03
N PHE A 421 8.20 4.25 -11.55
CA PHE A 421 9.66 4.08 -11.61
C PHE A 421 10.13 3.78 -13.05
N PRO A 422 9.97 4.74 -13.99
CA PRO A 422 10.29 4.52 -15.39
C PRO A 422 11.79 4.53 -15.70
N ASN A 423 12.63 4.97 -14.76
CA ASN A 423 14.08 5.04 -14.92
C ASN A 423 14.80 4.75 -13.59
N LYS A 424 16.09 4.43 -13.70
CA LYS A 424 16.97 4.13 -12.56
C LYS A 424 17.15 5.32 -11.61
N ASP A 425 17.10 6.54 -12.13
CA ASP A 425 17.37 7.76 -11.36
C ASP A 425 16.35 7.95 -10.24
N GLN A 426 15.09 7.53 -10.43
CA GLN A 426 14.09 7.55 -9.34
C GLN A 426 14.39 6.55 -8.22
N ILE A 427 14.96 5.38 -8.54
CA ILE A 427 15.38 4.40 -7.51
C ILE A 427 16.61 4.91 -6.77
N VAL A 428 17.60 5.45 -7.50
CA VAL A 428 18.77 6.11 -6.91
C VAL A 428 18.34 7.24 -5.97
N PHE A 429 17.41 8.09 -6.41
CA PHE A 429 16.86 9.17 -5.59
C PHE A 429 16.23 8.66 -4.29
N CYS A 430 15.49 7.54 -4.34
CA CYS A 430 14.93 6.93 -3.12
C CYS A 430 16.03 6.53 -2.13
N TYR A 431 17.10 5.89 -2.63
CA TYR A 431 18.23 5.48 -1.80
C TYR A 431 18.95 6.68 -1.18
N THR A 432 19.25 7.71 -1.97
CA THR A 432 19.93 8.91 -1.50
C THR A 432 19.09 9.66 -0.46
N LEU A 433 17.78 9.81 -0.70
CA LEU A 433 16.89 10.50 0.24
C LEU A 433 16.81 9.78 1.60
N VAL A 434 16.68 8.45 1.59
CA VAL A 434 16.62 7.69 2.84
C VAL A 434 17.96 7.77 3.58
N LYS A 435 19.08 7.72 2.86
CA LYS A 435 20.42 7.88 3.43
C LYS A 435 20.55 9.24 4.14
N GLU A 436 20.25 10.33 3.43
CA GLU A 436 20.33 11.69 3.99
C GLU A 436 19.42 11.87 5.21
N HIS A 437 18.21 11.30 5.16
CA HIS A 437 17.30 11.34 6.31
C HIS A 437 17.87 10.63 7.55
N LEU A 438 18.51 9.47 7.37
CA LEU A 438 19.15 8.74 8.46
C LEU A 438 20.36 9.48 9.03
N GLU A 439 21.18 10.10 8.16
CA GLU A 439 22.33 10.91 8.58
C GLU A 439 21.91 12.18 9.33
N ALA A 440 20.86 12.86 8.88
CA ALA A 440 20.31 14.00 9.60
C ALA A 440 19.81 13.58 11.00
N SER A 441 19.11 12.45 11.09
CA SER A 441 18.53 11.94 12.34
C SER A 441 19.59 11.54 13.38
N THR A 442 20.74 10.99 12.96
CA THR A 442 21.84 10.64 13.88
C THR A 442 22.55 11.86 14.43
N VAL A 443 22.64 12.95 13.66
CA VAL A 443 23.20 14.22 14.15
C VAL A 443 22.34 14.80 15.27
N TYR A 444 21.00 14.78 15.13
CA TYR A 444 20.09 15.30 16.17
C TYR A 444 20.00 14.42 17.42
N ALA A 445 20.29 13.12 17.33
CA ALA A 445 20.30 12.22 18.49
C ALA A 445 21.54 12.36 19.38
N ASN A 446 22.59 13.05 18.90
CA ASN A 446 23.88 13.21 19.58
C ASN A 446 24.10 14.65 20.15
N VAL A 447 23.07 15.49 20.16
CA VAL A 447 23.10 16.88 20.68
C VAL A 447 22.38 16.98 22.02
#